data_AF-A0A1E7HYY8-F1
#
_entry.id   AF-A0A1E7HYY8-F1
#
_cell.length_a   1.000
_cell.length_b   1.000
_cell.length_c   1.000
_cell.angle_alpha   90.00
_cell.angle_beta   90.00
_cell.angle_gamma   90.00
#
_symmetry.space_group_name_H-M   'P 1'
#
loop_
_entity.id
_entity.type
_entity.pdbx_description
1 polymer ?
#
loop_
_entity_poly.entity_id
_entity_poly.type
_entity_poly.pdbx_seq_one_letter_code
_entity_poly.pdbx_strand_id
1 'polypeptide(L)'
;MGNMNNIVTVSGGKDSTAIPFVLRKLGIPMTAMVTVVTPWEFEETIEALNQLEKAFPDVPLIRLHPLPFNHLMLERPVYQRKTNKFQGFGCNWPSRENGRWCTREKIRVLHKFIQNKFGLNDTYQMIGFAADEVNRTKTKGLEEKRKKGFKFRFPLIEQGITEEDALSICYENGFDWGGAV
;
A
#
# COMPACT_ATOMS: atom_id res chain seq x y z
N MET A 1 -10.50 14.93 -22.70
CA MET A 1 -10.20 14.93 -21.25
C MET A 1 -9.42 13.66 -20.97
N GLY A 2 -8.16 13.75 -20.53
CA GLY A 2 -7.36 12.55 -20.25
C GLY A 2 -8.01 11.74 -19.14
N ASN A 3 -8.15 10.43 -19.33
CA ASN A 3 -8.63 9.54 -18.27
C ASN A 3 -7.63 9.61 -17.11
N MET A 4 -8.11 9.92 -15.90
CA MET A 4 -7.27 9.88 -14.71
C MET A 4 -6.82 8.44 -14.41
N ASN A 5 -5.57 8.28 -14.02
CA ASN A 5 -5.00 7.02 -13.60
C ASN A 5 -5.52 6.65 -12.21
N ASN A 6 -6.27 5.56 -12.11
CA ASN A 6 -6.69 5.00 -10.83
C ASN A 6 -5.72 3.90 -10.43
N ILE A 7 -4.82 4.22 -9.51
CA ILE A 7 -3.77 3.32 -9.05
C ILE A 7 -4.18 2.74 -7.70
N VAL A 8 -4.44 1.43 -7.68
CA VAL A 8 -4.83 0.74 -6.45
C VAL A 8 -3.59 0.25 -5.72
N THR A 9 -3.47 0.61 -4.44
CA THR A 9 -2.35 0.17 -3.62
C THR A 9 -2.75 -1.03 -2.78
N VAL A 10 -2.12 -2.16 -3.05
CA VAL A 10 -2.49 -3.46 -2.46
C VAL A 10 -1.34 -3.99 -1.61
N SER A 11 -1.60 -4.27 -0.33
CA SER A 11 -0.62 -4.88 0.57
C SER A 11 -0.79 -6.38 0.69
N GLY A 12 -1.86 -6.94 0.12
CA GLY A 12 -2.24 -8.34 0.28
C GLY A 12 -2.95 -8.64 1.59
N GLY A 13 -3.42 -7.62 2.32
CA GLY A 13 -4.35 -7.79 3.45
C GLY A 13 -5.81 -7.54 3.04
N LYS A 14 -6.77 -7.91 3.90
CA LYS A 14 -8.22 -7.86 3.63
C LYS A 14 -8.70 -6.56 2.98
N ASP A 15 -8.52 -5.42 3.64
CA ASP A 15 -9.07 -4.14 3.18
C ASP A 15 -8.50 -3.74 1.82
N SER A 16 -7.19 -3.93 1.65
CA SER A 16 -6.52 -3.59 0.39
C SER A 16 -6.93 -4.52 -0.77
N THR A 17 -7.28 -5.77 -0.45
CA THR A 17 -7.69 -6.81 -1.42
C THR A 17 -9.15 -6.65 -1.82
N ALA A 18 -9.99 -6.07 -0.96
CA ALA A 18 -11.38 -5.77 -1.27
C ALA A 18 -11.53 -4.64 -2.32
N ILE A 19 -10.61 -3.66 -2.35
CA ILE A 19 -10.74 -2.47 -3.21
C ILE A 19 -10.96 -2.80 -4.69
N PRO A 20 -10.16 -3.67 -5.35
CA PRO A 20 -10.36 -3.96 -6.77
C PRO A 20 -11.75 -4.50 -7.09
N PHE A 21 -12.33 -5.32 -6.20
CA PHE A 21 -13.69 -5.85 -6.36
C PHE A 21 -14.74 -4.75 -6.22
N VAL A 22 -14.57 -3.86 -5.24
CA VAL A 22 -15.45 -2.70 -5.05
C VAL A 22 -15.39 -1.79 -6.27
N LEU A 23 -14.21 -1.48 -6.79
CA LEU A 23 -14.05 -0.64 -7.99
C LEU A 23 -14.66 -1.29 -9.24
N ARG A 24 -14.50 -2.61 -9.40
CA ARG A 24 -15.16 -3.39 -10.48
C ARG A 24 -16.68 -3.28 -10.40
N LYS A 25 -17.26 -3.44 -9.20
CA LYS A 25 -18.72 -3.30 -8.98
C LYS A 25 -19.21 -1.89 -9.32
N LEU A 26 -18.39 -0.87 -9.05
CA LEU A 26 -18.70 0.54 -9.36
C LEU A 26 -18.43 0.94 -10.82
N GLY A 27 -17.89 0.04 -11.65
CA GLY A 27 -17.51 0.36 -13.02
C GLY A 27 -16.36 1.38 -13.11
N ILE A 28 -15.57 1.54 -12.06
CA ILE A 28 -14.42 2.46 -12.04
C ILE A 28 -13.21 1.74 -12.64
N PRO A 29 -12.69 2.19 -13.79
CA PRO A 29 -11.56 1.53 -14.44
C PRO A 29 -10.29 1.71 -13.59
N MET A 30 -9.53 0.62 -13.41
CA MET A 30 -8.24 0.64 -12.75
C MET A 30 -7.13 0.67 -13.79
N THR A 31 -6.13 1.52 -13.59
CA THR A 31 -4.98 1.61 -14.48
C THR A 31 -3.93 0.56 -14.12
N ALA A 32 -3.68 0.37 -12.82
CA ALA A 32 -2.77 -0.63 -12.30
C ALA A 32 -3.05 -0.89 -10.82
N MET A 33 -2.67 -2.08 -10.38
CA MET A 33 -2.47 -2.39 -8.97
C MET A 33 -0.97 -2.29 -8.67
N VAL A 34 -0.60 -1.72 -7.52
CA VAL A 34 0.80 -1.57 -7.13
C VAL A 34 0.99 -2.06 -5.71
N THR A 35 1.99 -2.91 -5.52
CA THR A 35 2.38 -3.49 -4.23
C THR A 35 3.87 -3.36 -4.00
N VAL A 36 4.29 -3.44 -2.74
CA VAL A 36 5.70 -3.46 -2.36
C VAL A 36 5.97 -4.77 -1.62
N VAL A 37 6.77 -5.63 -2.25
CA VAL A 37 7.04 -6.99 -1.78
C VAL A 37 8.48 -7.08 -1.32
N THR A 38 8.67 -7.71 -0.16
CA THR A 38 9.99 -8.09 0.35
C THR A 38 10.07 -9.61 0.54
N PRO A 39 11.26 -10.20 0.66
CA PRO A 39 11.40 -11.62 1.01
C PRO A 39 10.85 -12.00 2.39
N TRP A 40 10.30 -11.04 3.14
CA TRP A 40 9.79 -11.20 4.50
C TRP A 40 8.25 -11.07 4.56
N GLU A 41 7.56 -11.04 3.41
CA GLU A 41 6.10 -11.18 3.44
C GLU A 41 5.71 -12.62 3.78
N PHE A 42 4.58 -12.78 4.46
CA PHE A 42 3.99 -14.09 4.71
C PHE A 42 3.56 -14.76 3.40
N GLU A 43 3.61 -16.08 3.34
CA GLU A 43 3.26 -16.85 2.15
C GLU A 43 1.81 -16.58 1.72
N GLU A 44 0.91 -16.48 2.69
CA GLU A 44 -0.52 -16.17 2.52
C GLU A 44 -0.72 -14.80 1.87
N THR A 45 0.14 -13.82 2.19
CA THR A 45 0.10 -12.49 1.55
C THR A 45 0.53 -12.58 0.09
N ILE A 46 1.57 -13.36 -0.20
CA ILE A 46 2.04 -13.57 -1.58
C ILE A 46 0.98 -14.33 -2.39
N GLU A 47 0.34 -15.33 -1.80
CA GLU A 47 -0.73 -16.08 -2.43
C GLU A 47 -1.93 -15.17 -2.75
N ALA A 48 -2.38 -14.36 -1.79
CA ALA A 48 -3.44 -13.37 -2.04
C ALA A 48 -3.07 -12.42 -3.20
N LEU A 49 -1.83 -11.94 -3.29
CA LEU A 49 -1.38 -11.13 -4.43
C LEU A 49 -1.44 -11.90 -5.75
N ASN A 50 -1.04 -13.18 -5.77
CA ASN A 50 -1.10 -14.03 -6.96
C ASN A 50 -2.56 -14.30 -7.38
N GLN A 51 -3.45 -14.54 -6.42
CA GLN A 51 -4.88 -14.73 -6.69
C GLN A 51 -5.51 -13.44 -7.24
N LEU A 52 -5.13 -12.28 -6.69
CA LEU A 52 -5.60 -10.99 -7.18
C LEU A 52 -5.14 -10.71 -8.62
N GLU A 53 -3.90 -11.04 -8.97
CA GLU A 53 -3.39 -10.94 -10.34
C GLU A 53 -4.19 -11.82 -11.32
N LYS A 54 -4.58 -13.04 -10.91
CA LYS A 54 -5.45 -13.93 -11.70
C LYS A 54 -6.87 -13.41 -11.81
N ALA A 55 -7.41 -12.82 -10.74
CA ALA A 55 -8.78 -12.30 -10.69
C ALA A 55 -8.97 -11.03 -11.54
N PHE A 56 -7.88 -10.32 -11.87
CA PHE A 56 -7.88 -9.09 -12.65
C PHE A 56 -6.84 -9.14 -13.78
N PRO A 57 -7.00 -10.04 -14.77
CA PRO A 57 -6.00 -10.26 -15.81
C PRO A 57 -5.76 -9.03 -16.70
N ASP A 58 -6.75 -8.16 -16.83
CA ASP A 58 -6.67 -6.92 -17.63
C ASP A 58 -6.03 -5.75 -16.87
N VAL A 59 -5.72 -5.91 -15.57
CA VAL A 59 -5.15 -4.86 -14.73
C VAL A 59 -3.77 -5.29 -14.25
N PRO A 60 -2.68 -4.60 -14.67
CA PRO A 60 -1.34 -5.02 -14.30
C PRO A 60 -1.11 -4.90 -12.78
N LEU A 61 -0.61 -5.98 -12.16
CA LEU A 61 -0.11 -5.98 -10.79
C LEU A 61 1.39 -5.72 -10.78
N ILE A 62 1.78 -4.52 -10.34
CA ILE A 62 3.17 -4.09 -10.31
C ILE A 62 3.75 -4.35 -8.91
N ARG A 63 4.72 -5.28 -8.84
CA ARG A 63 5.45 -5.60 -7.60
C ARG A 63 6.74 -4.78 -7.54
N LEU A 64 6.85 -3.94 -6.52
CA LEU A 64 8.04 -3.12 -6.26
C LEU A 64 8.89 -3.78 -5.19
N HIS A 65 10.21 -3.76 -5.39
CA HIS A 65 11.16 -4.28 -4.43
C HIS A 65 11.98 -3.13 -3.83
N PRO A 66 11.88 -2.86 -2.51
CA PRO A 66 12.69 -1.87 -1.86
C PRO A 66 14.13 -2.37 -1.67
N LEU A 67 14.97 -1.56 -1.04
CA LEU A 67 16.28 -2.03 -0.60
C LEU A 67 16.13 -3.29 0.28
N PRO A 68 17.08 -4.25 0.22
CA PRO A 68 16.98 -5.48 0.98
C PRO A 68 16.78 -5.20 2.47
N PHE A 69 15.84 -5.93 3.09
CA PHE A 69 15.51 -5.76 4.51
C PHE A 69 16.76 -5.90 5.39
N ASN A 70 17.58 -6.93 5.14
CA ASN A 70 18.81 -7.19 5.91
C ASN A 70 19.80 -6.05 5.78
N HIS A 71 19.96 -5.49 4.57
CA HIS A 71 20.81 -4.33 4.35
C HIS A 71 20.32 -3.11 5.15
N LEU A 72 19.02 -2.84 5.12
CA LEU A 72 18.43 -1.75 5.91
C LEU A 72 18.56 -1.96 7.42
N MET A 73 18.42 -3.21 7.87
CA MET A 73 18.44 -3.57 9.29
C MET A 73 19.84 -3.59 9.88
N LEU A 74 20.85 -4.03 9.13
CA LEU A 74 22.19 -4.35 9.66
C LEU A 74 23.32 -3.47 9.11
N GLU A 75 23.22 -3.02 7.86
CA GLU A 75 24.39 -2.48 7.13
C GLU A 75 24.26 -1.00 6.78
N ARG A 76 23.03 -0.48 6.68
CA ARG A 76 22.80 0.90 6.25
C ARG A 76 23.40 1.90 7.25
N PRO A 77 24.26 2.85 6.84
CA PRO A 77 24.74 3.87 7.76
C PRO A 77 23.59 4.77 8.21
N VAL A 78 23.46 4.94 9.52
CA VAL A 78 22.43 5.77 10.16
C VAL A 78 23.05 7.06 10.64
N TYR A 79 22.40 8.17 10.31
CA TYR A 79 22.81 9.51 10.72
C TYR A 79 21.69 10.19 11.49
N GLN A 80 22.06 10.95 12.52
CA GLN A 80 21.12 11.78 13.26
C GLN A 80 20.60 12.89 12.35
N ARG A 81 19.28 12.97 12.17
CA ARG A 81 18.63 13.83 11.17
C ARG A 81 18.95 15.33 11.29
N LYS A 82 19.20 15.85 12.51
CA LYS A 82 19.45 17.28 12.75
C LYS A 82 20.93 17.66 12.60
N THR A 83 21.84 16.82 13.07
CA THR A 83 23.28 17.12 13.16
C THR A 83 24.08 16.45 12.06
N ASN A 84 23.46 15.54 11.30
CA ASN A 84 24.11 14.64 10.36
C ASN A 84 25.24 13.81 10.97
N LYS A 85 25.23 13.62 12.31
CA LYS A 85 26.23 12.83 13.02
C LYS A 85 25.98 11.34 12.81
N PHE A 86 27.02 10.59 12.47
CA PHE A 86 26.97 9.13 12.36
C PHE A 86 26.55 8.50 13.69
N GLN A 87 25.61 7.56 13.63
CA GLN A 87 25.03 6.85 14.79
C GLN A 87 25.37 5.36 14.80
N GLY A 88 25.86 4.81 13.69
CA GLY A 88 26.13 3.38 13.54
C GLY A 88 25.59 2.84 12.22
N PHE A 89 25.63 1.51 12.11
CA PHE A 89 25.08 0.77 10.98
C PHE A 89 23.79 0.07 11.39
N GLY A 90 22.84 -0.01 10.44
CA GLY A 90 21.58 -0.69 10.61
C GLY A 90 20.52 0.14 11.33
N CYS A 91 19.27 0.00 10.90
CA CYS A 91 18.11 0.64 11.54
C CYS A 91 17.53 -0.18 12.72
N ASN A 92 18.18 -1.29 13.11
CA ASN A 92 17.69 -2.27 14.08
C ASN A 92 16.33 -2.87 13.71
N TRP A 93 15.82 -3.78 14.55
CA TRP A 93 14.49 -4.35 14.37
C TRP A 93 13.41 -3.25 14.33
N PRO A 94 12.49 -3.26 13.36
CA PRO A 94 11.44 -2.26 13.28
C PRO A 94 10.51 -2.34 14.49
N SER A 95 10.49 -1.28 15.27
CA SER A 95 9.64 -1.17 16.47
C SER A 95 9.09 0.25 16.57
N ARG A 96 8.23 0.49 17.57
CA ARG A 96 7.82 1.87 17.87
C ARG A 96 9.02 2.75 18.25
N GLU A 97 10.00 2.17 18.94
CA GLU A 97 11.19 2.85 19.48
C GLU A 97 12.25 3.08 18.40
N ASN A 98 12.54 2.06 17.59
CA ASN A 98 13.49 2.12 16.48
C ASN A 98 12.88 2.75 15.22
N GLY A 99 11.61 3.17 15.31
CA GLY A 99 10.83 3.68 14.21
C GLY A 99 10.33 2.57 13.28
N ARG A 100 9.20 2.84 12.64
CA ARG A 100 8.62 1.98 11.60
C ARG A 100 9.33 2.19 10.25
N TRP A 101 10.65 2.04 10.24
CA TRP A 101 11.48 2.35 9.08
C TRP A 101 11.11 1.48 7.88
N CYS A 102 10.72 0.22 8.09
CA CYS A 102 10.27 -0.68 7.04
C CYS A 102 9.02 -0.14 6.32
N THR A 103 8.01 0.31 7.08
CA THR A 103 6.81 0.95 6.53
C THR A 103 7.16 2.22 5.76
N ARG A 104 8.07 3.04 6.31
CA ARG A 104 8.51 4.28 5.66
C ARG A 104 9.21 4.01 4.33
N GLU A 105 10.04 2.98 4.25
CA GLU A 105 10.72 2.58 3.03
C GLU A 105 9.74 2.02 1.99
N LYS A 106 8.79 1.17 2.39
CA LYS A 106 7.71 0.69 1.51
C LYS A 106 6.92 1.86 0.90
N ILE A 107 6.46 2.79 1.76
CA ILE A 107 5.74 3.99 1.35
C ILE A 107 6.58 4.90 0.44
N ARG A 108 7.89 5.01 0.69
CA ARG A 108 8.80 5.84 -0.12
C ARG A 108 8.94 5.29 -1.54
N VAL A 109 9.20 3.98 -1.66
CA VAL A 109 9.37 3.31 -2.96
C VAL A 109 8.08 3.38 -3.76
N LEU A 110 6.94 3.08 -3.12
CA LEU A 110 5.61 3.18 -3.72
C LEU A 110 5.33 4.57 -4.30
N HIS A 111 5.47 5.63 -3.48
CA HIS A 111 5.17 6.98 -3.92
C HIS A 111 6.14 7.48 -4.99
N LYS A 112 7.43 7.15 -4.90
CA LYS A 112 8.42 7.50 -5.92
C LYS A 112 8.08 6.85 -7.26
N PHE A 113 7.68 5.58 -7.22
CA PHE A 113 7.26 4.86 -8.42
C PHE A 113 6.02 5.48 -9.05
N ILE A 114 4.97 5.73 -8.27
CA ILE A 114 3.72 6.33 -8.77
C ILE A 114 3.99 7.70 -9.39
N GLN A 115 4.76 8.55 -8.70
CA GLN A 115 5.14 9.86 -9.19
C GLN A 115 5.91 9.79 -10.52
N ASN A 116 6.89 8.89 -10.62
CA ASN A 116 7.74 8.78 -11.79
C ASN A 116 7.02 8.16 -13.00
N LYS A 117 6.14 7.17 -12.77
CA LYS A 117 5.50 6.41 -13.84
C LYS A 117 4.19 7.05 -14.34
N PHE A 118 3.37 7.57 -13.43
CA PHE A 118 2.01 8.03 -13.76
C PHE A 118 1.82 9.54 -13.58
N GLY A 119 2.77 10.23 -12.94
CA GLY A 119 2.63 11.63 -12.57
C GLY A 119 1.61 11.84 -11.45
N LEU A 120 1.65 13.00 -10.78
CA LEU A 120 0.73 13.33 -9.67
C LEU A 120 -0.53 14.07 -10.12
N ASN A 121 -0.47 14.79 -11.24
CA ASN A 121 -1.58 15.62 -11.71
C ASN A 121 -2.76 14.77 -12.18
N ASP A 122 -2.48 13.64 -12.83
CA ASP A 122 -3.49 12.80 -13.46
C ASP A 122 -3.69 11.46 -12.74
N THR A 123 -3.30 11.34 -11.46
CA THR A 123 -3.34 10.07 -10.73
C THR A 123 -4.11 10.18 -9.42
N TYR A 124 -5.07 9.27 -9.22
CA TYR A 124 -5.64 8.94 -7.91
C TYR A 124 -5.00 7.68 -7.36
N GLN A 125 -4.51 7.77 -6.12
CA GLN A 125 -4.07 6.62 -5.35
C GLN A 125 -5.21 6.12 -4.47
N MET A 126 -5.68 4.90 -4.74
CA MET A 126 -6.75 4.24 -3.99
C MET A 126 -6.15 3.46 -2.81
N ILE A 127 -6.58 3.78 -1.59
CA ILE A 127 -6.06 3.20 -0.34
C ILE A 127 -7.20 2.47 0.37
N GLY A 128 -6.89 1.27 0.89
CA GLY A 128 -7.83 0.42 1.63
C GLY A 128 -7.85 0.79 3.10
N PHE A 129 -8.61 1.84 3.44
CA PHE A 129 -9.04 2.09 4.80
C PHE A 129 -10.53 1.81 4.85
N ALA A 130 -10.97 1.05 5.85
CA ALA A 130 -12.37 0.74 6.04
C ALA A 130 -13.16 1.93 6.61
N ALA A 131 -14.49 1.87 6.55
CA ALA A 131 -15.39 2.92 7.01
C ALA A 131 -15.29 3.21 8.52
N ASP A 132 -14.95 2.22 9.32
CA ASP A 132 -14.66 2.34 10.75
C ASP A 132 -13.26 2.93 11.04
N GLU A 133 -12.40 3.02 10.03
CA GLU A 133 -11.05 3.58 10.12
C GLU A 133 -10.91 5.01 9.57
N VAL A 134 -12.00 5.77 9.44
CA VAL A 134 -12.00 7.14 8.85
C VAL A 134 -10.92 8.05 9.43
N ASN A 135 -10.60 7.90 10.72
CA ASN A 135 -9.55 8.67 11.38
C ASN A 135 -8.17 8.53 10.72
N ARG A 136 -7.87 7.39 10.06
CA ARG A 136 -6.60 7.17 9.33
C ARG A 136 -6.41 8.10 8.14
N THR A 137 -7.51 8.64 7.59
CA THR A 137 -7.48 9.59 6.46
C THR A 137 -6.91 10.97 6.83
N LYS A 138 -6.95 11.35 8.12
CA LYS A 138 -6.54 12.65 8.65
C LYS A 138 -5.16 12.60 9.33
N THR A 139 -4.37 11.57 9.06
CA THR A 139 -3.02 11.47 9.62
C THR A 139 -2.10 12.53 9.01
N LYS A 140 -1.21 13.11 9.83
CA LYS A 140 -0.22 14.12 9.38
C LYS A 140 0.57 13.67 8.15
N GLY A 141 0.90 12.38 8.07
CA GLY A 141 1.63 11.82 6.93
C GLY A 141 0.85 11.91 5.62
N LEU A 142 -0.47 11.71 5.64
CA LEU A 142 -1.34 11.85 4.46
C LEU A 142 -1.53 13.32 4.09
N GLU A 143 -1.72 14.20 5.08
CA GLU A 143 -1.84 15.64 4.86
C GLU A 143 -0.58 16.23 4.20
N GLU A 144 0.61 15.85 4.68
CA GLU A 144 1.89 16.24 4.07
C GLU A 144 2.01 15.75 2.62
N LYS A 145 1.45 14.59 2.30
CA LYS A 145 1.46 14.05 0.94
C LYS A 145 0.48 14.78 0.04
N ARG A 146 -0.71 15.12 0.52
CA ARG A 146 -1.67 15.98 -0.20
C ARG A 146 -1.04 17.32 -0.58
N LYS A 147 -0.31 17.95 0.36
CA LYS A 147 0.44 19.20 0.10
C LYS A 147 1.52 19.05 -0.99
N LYS A 148 2.03 17.82 -1.20
CA LYS A 148 2.99 17.49 -2.26
C LYS A 148 2.32 17.10 -3.59
N GLY A 149 1.00 17.24 -3.70
CA GLY A 149 0.24 16.96 -4.91
C GLY A 149 -0.33 15.55 -5.03
N PHE A 150 -0.15 14.68 -4.03
CA PHE A 150 -0.77 13.34 -4.04
C PHE A 150 -2.29 13.45 -3.87
N LYS A 151 -3.04 12.82 -4.77
CA LYS A 151 -4.50 12.70 -4.67
C LYS A 151 -4.85 11.29 -4.19
N PHE A 152 -5.55 11.22 -3.06
CA PHE A 152 -5.97 9.95 -2.45
C PHE A 152 -7.48 9.81 -2.51
N ARG A 153 -7.94 8.59 -2.75
CA ARG A 153 -9.34 8.16 -2.63
C ARG A 153 -9.41 6.91 -1.75
N PHE A 154 -10.55 6.73 -1.08
CA PHE A 154 -10.75 5.66 -0.12
C PHE A 154 -12.03 4.90 -0.47
N PRO A 155 -11.98 3.99 -1.45
CA PRO A 155 -13.20 3.38 -2.00
C PRO A 155 -14.07 2.70 -0.94
N LEU A 156 -13.49 2.08 0.09
CA LEU A 156 -14.26 1.41 1.15
C LEU A 156 -15.01 2.44 2.02
N ILE A 157 -14.34 3.52 2.46
CA ILE A 157 -14.99 4.63 3.19
C ILE A 157 -16.07 5.29 2.32
N GLU A 158 -15.78 5.54 1.03
CA GLU A 158 -16.71 6.15 0.08
C GLU A 158 -17.97 5.29 -0.14
N GLN A 159 -17.91 3.99 0.15
CA GLN A 159 -19.02 3.04 0.03
C GLN A 159 -19.59 2.59 1.39
N GLY A 160 -19.07 3.10 2.51
CA GLY A 160 -19.50 2.69 3.85
C GLY A 160 -19.17 1.24 4.21
N ILE A 161 -18.15 0.65 3.58
CA ILE A 161 -17.72 -0.74 3.79
C ILE A 161 -16.80 -0.81 5.01
N THR A 162 -17.19 -1.59 6.02
CA THR A 162 -16.41 -1.83 7.25
C THR A 162 -15.31 -2.88 7.03
N GLU A 163 -14.43 -3.11 8.01
CA GLU A 163 -13.45 -4.20 7.94
C GLU A 163 -14.11 -5.58 7.81
N GLU A 164 -15.24 -5.81 8.49
CA GLU A 164 -16.00 -7.07 8.42
C GLU A 164 -16.59 -7.28 7.01
N ASP A 165 -17.14 -6.22 6.42
CA ASP A 165 -17.65 -6.26 5.05
C ASP A 165 -16.52 -6.49 4.04
N ALA A 166 -15.38 -5.83 4.22
CA ALA A 166 -14.20 -6.00 3.38
C ALA A 166 -13.67 -7.44 3.44
N LEU A 167 -13.69 -8.04 4.63
CA LEU A 167 -13.35 -9.43 4.83
C LEU A 167 -14.36 -10.37 4.16
N SER A 168 -15.66 -10.12 4.29
CA SER A 168 -16.71 -10.90 3.60
C SER A 168 -16.54 -10.85 2.08
N ILE A 169 -16.28 -9.66 1.51
CA ILE A 169 -15.98 -9.49 0.09
C ILE A 169 -14.78 -10.35 -0.32
N CYS A 170 -13.74 -10.41 0.50
CA CYS A 170 -12.57 -11.23 0.21
C CYS A 170 -12.89 -12.72 0.24
N TYR A 171 -13.63 -13.21 1.25
CA TYR A 171 -14.05 -14.61 1.33
C TYR A 171 -14.94 -15.02 0.15
N GLU A 172 -15.91 -14.19 -0.23
CA GLU A 172 -16.78 -14.45 -1.40
C GLU A 172 -15.99 -14.59 -2.71
N ASN A 173 -14.81 -13.97 -2.79
CA ASN A 173 -13.92 -14.03 -3.95
C ASN A 173 -12.78 -15.07 -3.79
N GLY A 174 -12.84 -15.92 -2.74
CA GLY A 174 -11.94 -17.06 -2.56
C GLY A 174 -10.64 -16.78 -1.78
N PHE A 175 -10.55 -15.64 -1.09
CA PHE A 175 -9.38 -15.28 -0.28
C PHE A 175 -9.61 -15.63 1.19
N ASP A 176 -8.73 -16.44 1.80
CA ASP A 176 -8.91 -16.91 3.18
C ASP A 176 -7.72 -16.63 4.13
N TRP A 177 -6.53 -16.35 3.60
CA TRP A 177 -5.28 -16.18 4.36
C TRP A 177 -5.05 -17.25 5.44
N GLY A 178 -5.54 -18.48 5.21
CA GLY A 178 -5.46 -19.56 6.20
C GLY A 178 -6.19 -19.28 7.53
N GLY A 179 -7.14 -18.35 7.56
CA GLY A 179 -7.87 -17.93 8.77
C GLY A 179 -7.10 -16.95 9.67
N ALA A 180 -6.01 -16.36 9.19
CA ALA A 180 -5.15 -15.46 9.95
C ALA A 180 -5.61 -13.97 9.96
N VAL A 181 -6.91 -13.70 9.77
CA VAL A 181 -7.44 -12.34 9.51
C VAL A 181 -8.38 -11.84 10.60
#